data_AF-A0A9X2EUX1-F1
#
_entry.id   AF-A0A9X2EUX1-F1
#
_cell.length_a   1.000
_cell.length_b   1.000
_cell.length_c   1.000
_cell.angle_alpha   90.00
_cell.angle_beta   90.00
_cell.angle_gamma   90.00
#
_symmetry.space_group_name_H-M   'P 1'
#
loop_
_entity.id
_entity.type
_entity.pdbx_description
1 polymer ?
#
loop_
_entity_poly.entity_id
_entity_poly.type
_entity_poly.pdbx_seq_one_letter_code
_entity_poly.pdbx_strand_id
1 'polypeptide(L)'
;MKGFTTIVLSLLILSGCTGNGTKPLGTEDVSLGVDTEQTIKEKLGKPYEKGVFIKNNQQIVTLAYAYPTTGSKADKDDVSAARNQGFYFFNNKLVGQDFVSSLAEDSTDFDESKVPLINEGHTSISEAQDLLGNPSGEYQYPLISNPSEKAKVYMYSQTSKAIFQPSSYQKILIVSYNTDGIVTHVEFAEIGNKHLNGQQ
;
A
#
# COMPACT_ATOMS: atom_id res chain seq x y z
N MET A 1 -62.00 -9.48 -24.55
CA MET A 1 -60.56 -9.70 -24.72
C MET A 1 -59.94 -8.54 -25.50
N LYS A 2 -59.33 -7.57 -24.82
CA LYS A 2 -58.38 -6.62 -25.41
C LYS A 2 -57.33 -6.34 -24.34
N GLY A 3 -56.16 -6.96 -24.50
CA GLY A 3 -55.06 -6.90 -23.56
C GLY A 3 -54.33 -5.56 -23.63
N PHE A 4 -54.06 -4.98 -22.47
CA PHE A 4 -53.13 -3.86 -22.30
C PHE A 4 -51.74 -4.45 -22.06
N THR A 5 -50.83 -4.29 -23.02
CA THR A 5 -49.42 -4.64 -22.86
C THR A 5 -48.68 -3.43 -22.29
N THR A 6 -48.46 -3.44 -20.97
CA THR A 6 -47.63 -2.43 -20.29
C THR A 6 -46.15 -2.74 -20.54
N ILE A 7 -45.47 -1.85 -21.28
CA ILE A 7 -44.02 -1.87 -21.46
C ILE A 7 -43.38 -1.37 -20.16
N VAL A 8 -42.74 -2.28 -19.41
CA VAL A 8 -41.91 -1.92 -18.25
C VAL A 8 -40.54 -1.49 -18.75
N LEU A 9 -40.36 -0.17 -18.88
CA LEU A 9 -39.07 0.45 -19.17
C LEU A 9 -38.19 0.33 -17.92
N SER A 10 -37.38 -0.73 -17.88
CA SER A 10 -36.40 -0.96 -16.82
C SER A 10 -35.31 0.09 -16.92
N LEU A 11 -35.30 1.06 -15.99
CA LEU A 11 -34.19 1.97 -15.79
C LEU A 11 -32.95 1.17 -15.38
N LEU A 12 -32.01 1.02 -16.31
CA LEU A 12 -30.63 0.66 -16.01
C LEU A 12 -30.01 1.83 -15.23
N ILE A 13 -30.01 1.73 -13.90
CA ILE A 13 -29.26 2.63 -13.04
C ILE A 13 -27.78 2.32 -13.31
N LEU A 14 -27.14 3.15 -14.12
CA LEU A 14 -25.70 3.23 -14.22
C LEU A 14 -25.18 3.73 -12.86
N SER A 15 -25.00 2.80 -11.91
CA SER A 15 -24.22 3.07 -10.72
C SER A 15 -22.77 3.28 -11.16
N GLY A 16 -22.41 4.55 -11.36
CA GLY A 16 -21.03 4.97 -11.52
C GLY A 16 -20.21 4.36 -10.39
N CYS A 17 -19.16 3.63 -10.75
CA CYS A 17 -18.12 3.20 -9.81
C CYS A 17 -17.29 4.41 -9.39
N THR A 18 -17.85 5.31 -8.59
CA THR A 18 -17.08 6.34 -7.90
C THR A 18 -16.88 5.84 -6.48
N GLY A 19 -15.66 5.36 -6.20
CA GLY A 19 -15.26 5.17 -4.83
C GLY A 19 -15.27 6.51 -4.10
N ASN A 20 -15.81 6.54 -2.89
CA ASN A 20 -15.96 7.76 -2.10
C ASN A 20 -14.62 8.24 -1.50
N GLY A 21 -13.58 7.41 -1.53
CA GLY A 21 -12.26 7.74 -1.02
C GLY A 21 -11.46 8.63 -1.96
N THR A 22 -11.43 9.93 -1.70
CA THR A 22 -10.53 10.87 -2.40
C THR A 22 -9.14 10.97 -1.76
N LYS A 23 -8.99 10.41 -0.55
CA LYS A 23 -7.74 10.39 0.21
C LYS A 23 -7.42 8.98 0.73
N PRO A 24 -6.13 8.66 0.93
CA PRO A 24 -5.70 7.47 1.65
C PRO A 24 -6.26 7.44 3.07
N LEU A 25 -6.45 6.23 3.60
CA LEU A 25 -6.75 6.01 5.01
C LEU A 25 -5.44 6.02 5.82
N GLY A 26 -5.39 6.75 6.92
CA GLY A 26 -4.29 6.70 7.87
C GLY A 26 -4.36 5.46 8.77
N THR A 27 -3.33 5.26 9.60
CA THR A 27 -3.31 4.19 10.62
C THR A 27 -4.46 4.29 11.63
N GLU A 28 -4.93 5.50 11.93
CA GLU A 28 -6.07 5.74 12.83
C GLU A 28 -7.43 5.50 12.16
N ASP A 29 -7.47 5.43 10.83
CA ASP A 29 -8.71 5.21 10.08
C ASP A 29 -9.06 3.73 9.94
N VAL A 30 -8.14 2.81 10.26
CA VAL A 30 -8.32 1.36 10.12
C VAL A 30 -7.80 0.60 11.32
N SER A 31 -8.29 -0.62 11.54
CA SER A 31 -7.84 -1.45 12.66
C SER A 31 -7.47 -2.86 12.20
N LEU A 32 -6.18 -3.20 12.33
CA LEU A 32 -5.69 -4.55 12.05
C LEU A 32 -6.34 -5.58 12.98
N GLY A 33 -6.65 -6.76 12.45
CA GLY A 33 -7.38 -7.84 13.11
C GLY A 33 -8.89 -7.62 13.24
N VAL A 34 -9.38 -6.40 12.97
CA VAL A 34 -10.77 -5.99 13.19
C VAL A 34 -11.49 -5.73 11.88
N ASP A 35 -10.97 -4.79 11.09
CA ASP A 35 -11.59 -4.33 9.84
C ASP A 35 -11.64 -5.46 8.81
N THR A 36 -12.63 -5.39 7.93
CA THR A 36 -12.89 -6.41 6.90
C THR A 36 -12.78 -5.80 5.51
N GLU A 37 -12.78 -6.64 4.47
CA GLU A 37 -12.86 -6.14 3.08
C GLU A 37 -14.06 -5.21 2.88
N GLN A 38 -15.20 -5.56 3.48
CA GLN A 38 -16.43 -4.81 3.35
C GLN A 38 -16.30 -3.43 4.01
N THR A 39 -15.69 -3.36 5.20
CA THR A 39 -15.43 -2.11 5.91
C THR A 39 -14.55 -1.16 5.08
N ILE A 40 -13.50 -1.68 4.45
CA ILE A 40 -12.63 -0.86 3.58
C ILE A 40 -13.40 -0.38 2.34
N LYS A 41 -14.21 -1.24 1.72
CA LYS A 41 -15.05 -0.86 0.57
C LYS A 41 -16.15 0.13 0.94
N GLU A 42 -16.66 0.13 2.16
CA GLU A 42 -17.61 1.14 2.63
C GLU A 42 -16.94 2.51 2.78
N LYS A 43 -15.70 2.54 3.25
CA LYS A 43 -14.90 3.78 3.41
C LYS A 43 -14.43 4.35 2.06
N LEU A 44 -13.89 3.50 1.18
CA LEU A 44 -13.20 3.93 -0.04
C LEU A 44 -13.97 3.65 -1.33
N GLY A 45 -14.98 2.78 -1.28
CA GLY A 45 -15.69 2.27 -2.44
C GLY A 45 -14.96 1.14 -3.17
N LYS A 46 -15.18 1.02 -4.47
CA LYS A 46 -14.65 -0.08 -5.29
C LYS A 46 -13.13 0.09 -5.49
N PRO A 47 -12.30 -0.92 -5.17
CA PRO A 47 -10.88 -0.89 -5.49
C PRO A 47 -10.67 -0.98 -7.01
N TYR A 48 -9.54 -0.45 -7.50
CA TYR A 48 -9.21 -0.64 -8.92
C TYR A 48 -8.74 -2.07 -9.19
N GLU A 49 -8.14 -2.73 -8.19
CA GLU A 49 -7.65 -4.09 -8.28
C GLU A 49 -7.96 -4.88 -7.02
N LYS A 50 -8.34 -6.16 -7.20
CA LYS A 50 -8.45 -7.16 -6.15
C LYS A 50 -7.62 -8.37 -6.56
N GLY A 51 -6.73 -8.82 -5.68
CA GLY A 51 -5.83 -9.93 -5.94
C GLY A 51 -5.81 -10.95 -4.82
N VAL A 52 -5.01 -12.00 -5.06
CA VAL A 52 -4.70 -13.04 -4.07
C VAL A 52 -3.25 -13.45 -4.23
N PHE A 53 -2.51 -13.58 -3.12
CA PHE A 53 -1.18 -14.19 -3.12
C PHE A 53 -1.00 -15.10 -1.90
N ILE A 54 0.08 -15.88 -1.89
CA ILE A 54 0.46 -16.76 -0.77
C ILE A 54 1.66 -16.16 -0.04
N LYS A 55 1.57 -16.01 1.28
CA LYS A 55 2.71 -15.69 2.17
C LYS A 55 2.56 -16.53 3.44
N ASN A 56 3.66 -17.10 3.92
CA ASN A 56 3.68 -18.00 5.08
C ASN A 56 2.63 -19.14 4.97
N ASN A 57 2.48 -19.71 3.77
CA ASN A 57 1.48 -20.75 3.44
C ASN A 57 0.02 -20.35 3.69
N GLN A 58 -0.26 -19.06 3.88
CA GLN A 58 -1.60 -18.51 4.00
C GLN A 58 -2.00 -17.76 2.73
N GLN A 59 -3.27 -17.88 2.37
CA GLN A 59 -3.86 -17.11 1.29
C GLN A 59 -4.22 -15.71 1.77
N ILE A 60 -3.63 -14.70 1.13
CA ILE A 60 -3.85 -13.29 1.41
C ILE A 60 -4.66 -12.69 0.28
N VAL A 61 -5.76 -12.05 0.62
CA VAL A 61 -6.54 -11.25 -0.33
C VAL A 61 -6.04 -9.82 -0.29
N THR A 62 -5.89 -9.19 -1.46
CA THR A 62 -5.52 -7.78 -1.57
C THR A 62 -6.62 -6.93 -2.16
N LEU A 63 -6.73 -5.70 -1.68
CA LEU A 63 -7.44 -4.62 -2.37
C LEU A 63 -6.44 -3.49 -2.60
N ALA A 64 -6.37 -2.98 -3.83
CA ALA A 64 -5.53 -1.84 -4.17
C ALA A 64 -6.39 -0.65 -4.62
N TYR A 65 -6.01 0.52 -4.12
CA TYR A 65 -6.62 1.81 -4.42
C TYR A 65 -5.57 2.75 -4.99
N ALA A 66 -5.95 3.50 -6.03
CA ALA A 66 -5.13 4.52 -6.66
C ALA A 66 -5.85 5.86 -6.49
N TYR A 67 -5.09 6.92 -6.20
CA TYR A 67 -5.64 8.23 -5.90
C TYR A 67 -5.33 9.22 -7.03
N PRO A 68 -6.20 10.20 -7.29
CA PRO A 68 -5.95 11.23 -8.29
C PRO A 68 -4.68 12.02 -7.98
N THR A 69 -3.81 12.17 -8.99
CA THR A 69 -2.55 12.94 -8.90
C THR A 69 -2.47 14.04 -9.96
N THR A 70 -3.57 14.33 -10.65
CA THR A 70 -3.62 15.36 -11.71
C THR A 70 -3.15 16.71 -11.19
N GLY A 71 -2.16 17.30 -11.86
CA GLY A 71 -1.59 18.59 -11.48
C GLY A 71 -0.60 18.54 -10.31
N SER A 72 -0.37 17.37 -9.71
CA SER A 72 0.60 17.19 -8.63
C SER A 72 2.03 17.06 -9.16
N LYS A 73 3.00 17.55 -8.39
CA LYS A 73 4.43 17.38 -8.71
C LYS A 73 4.95 16.08 -8.12
N ALA A 74 5.69 15.31 -8.91
CA ALA A 74 6.45 14.18 -8.40
C ALA A 74 7.63 14.66 -7.53
N ASP A 75 8.11 13.78 -6.65
CA ASP A 75 9.29 14.00 -5.81
C ASP A 75 10.58 14.12 -6.61
N LYS A 76 10.64 13.47 -7.78
CA LYS A 76 11.73 13.55 -8.75
C LYS A 76 11.21 13.97 -10.13
N ASP A 77 12.03 14.72 -10.87
CA ASP A 77 11.61 15.33 -12.14
C ASP A 77 11.32 14.31 -13.26
N ASP A 78 11.99 13.16 -13.24
CA ASP A 78 11.84 12.06 -14.21
C ASP A 78 10.81 10.99 -13.80
N VAL A 79 10.21 11.13 -12.62
CA VAL A 79 9.21 10.21 -12.06
C VAL A 79 7.79 10.69 -12.30
N SER A 80 6.90 9.78 -12.69
CA SER A 80 5.47 10.06 -12.77
C SER A 80 4.87 10.14 -11.36
N ALA A 81 4.04 11.15 -11.12
CA ALA A 81 3.34 11.34 -9.84
C ALA A 81 2.26 10.26 -9.69
N ALA A 82 2.41 9.39 -8.70
CA ALA A 82 1.49 8.31 -8.40
C ALA A 82 1.29 8.19 -6.89
N ARG A 83 0.07 7.80 -6.49
CA ARG A 83 -0.30 7.58 -5.10
C ARG A 83 -1.22 6.35 -5.03
N ASN A 84 -0.84 5.36 -4.23
CA ASN A 84 -1.57 4.11 -4.09
C ASN A 84 -1.63 3.65 -2.63
N GLN A 85 -2.63 2.83 -2.31
CA GLN A 85 -2.77 2.19 -1.00
C GLN A 85 -3.18 0.73 -1.16
N GLY A 86 -2.44 -0.17 -0.52
CA GLY A 86 -2.72 -1.60 -0.44
C GLY A 86 -3.38 -1.97 0.89
N PHE A 87 -4.37 -2.87 0.85
CA PHE A 87 -4.96 -3.49 2.03
C PHE A 87 -4.92 -5.00 1.89
N TYR A 88 -4.55 -5.69 2.96
CA TYR A 88 -4.26 -7.11 2.96
C TYR A 88 -5.14 -7.83 3.97
N PHE A 89 -5.77 -8.92 3.56
CA PHE A 89 -6.76 -9.62 4.37
C PHE A 89 -6.42 -11.10 4.49
N PHE A 90 -6.51 -11.61 5.72
CA PHE A 90 -6.44 -13.03 6.04
C PHE A 90 -7.69 -13.40 6.83
N ASN A 91 -8.40 -14.46 6.44
CA ASN A 91 -9.69 -14.85 7.03
C ASN A 91 -10.70 -13.68 7.12
N ASN A 92 -10.74 -12.85 6.07
CA ASN A 92 -11.57 -11.64 5.98
C ASN A 92 -11.29 -10.58 7.07
N LYS A 93 -10.11 -10.61 7.69
CA LYS A 93 -9.63 -9.58 8.63
C LYS A 93 -8.42 -8.87 8.06
N LEU A 94 -8.38 -7.56 8.22
CA LEU A 94 -7.26 -6.71 7.80
C LEU A 94 -6.01 -7.12 8.60
N VAL A 95 -4.96 -7.55 7.90
CA VAL A 95 -3.67 -7.95 8.50
C VAL A 95 -2.52 -7.07 8.04
N GLY A 96 -2.80 -6.14 7.14
CA GLY A 96 -1.84 -5.12 6.79
C GLY A 96 -2.45 -4.01 5.97
N GLN A 97 -1.76 -2.87 5.97
CA GLN A 97 -1.92 -1.84 4.98
C GLN A 97 -0.57 -1.21 4.65
N ASP A 98 -0.44 -0.70 3.43
CA ASP A 98 0.67 0.17 3.04
C ASP A 98 0.19 1.27 2.13
N PHE A 99 0.91 2.38 2.18
CA PHE A 99 0.74 3.54 1.34
C PHE A 99 2.02 3.77 0.55
N VAL A 100 1.87 4.17 -0.70
CA VAL A 100 3.01 4.49 -1.56
C VAL A 100 2.70 5.77 -2.32
N SER A 101 3.62 6.71 -2.23
CA SER A 101 3.56 7.99 -2.95
C SER A 101 4.91 8.35 -3.55
N SER A 102 4.87 8.79 -4.80
CA SER A 102 5.96 9.48 -5.50
C SER A 102 5.69 10.98 -5.66
N LEU A 103 4.75 11.55 -4.91
CA LEU A 103 4.47 12.99 -4.94
C LEU A 103 5.43 13.72 -3.99
N ALA A 104 5.82 14.94 -4.35
CA ALA A 104 6.75 15.72 -3.54
C ALA A 104 6.22 16.08 -2.15
N GLU A 105 4.89 16.18 -2.00
CA GLU A 105 4.24 16.59 -0.74
C GLU A 105 4.19 15.50 0.32
N ASP A 106 4.22 14.22 -0.09
CA ASP A 106 4.05 13.07 0.81
C ASP A 106 4.83 11.85 0.33
N SER A 107 5.99 12.06 -0.30
CA SER A 107 6.81 10.97 -0.82
C SER A 107 7.14 9.95 0.27
N THR A 108 7.10 8.70 -0.13
CA THR A 108 7.42 7.54 0.72
C THR A 108 8.85 7.03 0.49
N ASP A 109 9.66 7.78 -0.27
CA ASP A 109 11.06 7.46 -0.53
C ASP A 109 11.91 7.61 0.75
N PHE A 110 12.18 6.49 1.42
CA PHE A 110 13.04 6.45 2.60
C PHE A 110 14.51 6.24 2.22
N ASP A 111 15.45 6.71 3.05
CA ASP A 111 16.88 6.51 2.81
C ASP A 111 17.30 5.07 3.16
N GLU A 112 17.40 4.21 2.14
CA GLU A 112 17.76 2.80 2.31
C GLU A 112 19.22 2.60 2.75
N SER A 113 20.09 3.61 2.61
CA SER A 113 21.48 3.52 3.08
C SER A 113 21.58 3.42 4.60
N LYS A 114 20.49 3.73 5.31
CA LYS A 114 20.38 3.61 6.77
C LYS A 114 19.89 2.24 7.23
N VAL A 115 19.42 1.36 6.34
CA VAL A 115 18.95 0.02 6.71
C VAL A 115 20.02 -0.78 7.49
N PRO A 116 21.31 -0.79 7.10
CA PRO A 116 22.36 -1.50 7.85
C PRO A 116 22.63 -0.97 9.26
N LEU A 117 22.06 0.20 9.63
CA LEU A 117 22.20 0.77 10.98
C LEU A 117 21.17 0.17 11.96
N ILE A 118 20.18 -0.59 11.47
CA ILE A 118 19.18 -1.27 12.29
C ILE A 118 19.76 -2.62 12.73
N ASN A 119 19.99 -2.76 14.03
CA ASN A 119 20.57 -3.95 14.62
C ASN A 119 19.46 -4.77 15.32
N GLU A 120 19.14 -5.93 14.74
CA GLU A 120 18.17 -6.88 15.32
C GLU A 120 18.55 -7.23 16.78
N GLY A 121 17.54 -7.29 17.65
CA GLY A 121 17.69 -7.54 19.08
C GLY A 121 18.18 -6.34 19.90
N HIS A 122 18.55 -5.22 19.28
CA HIS A 122 19.10 -4.05 19.98
C HIS A 122 18.38 -2.75 19.65
N THR A 123 18.16 -2.48 18.36
CA THR A 123 17.47 -1.28 17.90
C THR A 123 16.00 -1.35 18.29
N SER A 124 15.49 -0.28 18.90
CA SER A 124 14.06 -0.10 19.11
C SER A 124 13.38 0.36 17.83
N ILE A 125 12.08 0.09 17.70
CA ILE A 125 11.29 0.55 16.57
C ILE A 125 11.26 2.08 16.47
N SER A 126 11.30 2.78 17.62
CA SER A 126 11.39 4.25 17.65
C SER A 126 12.70 4.74 17.03
N GLU A 127 13.84 4.14 17.38
CA GLU A 127 15.13 4.49 16.78
C GLU A 127 15.18 4.17 15.28
N ALA A 128 14.58 3.06 14.85
CA ALA A 128 14.45 2.75 13.43
C ALA A 128 13.62 3.81 12.69
N GLN A 129 12.55 4.31 13.31
CA GLN A 129 11.75 5.42 12.78
C GLN A 129 12.52 6.75 12.75
N ASP A 130 13.34 7.03 13.76
CA ASP A 130 14.20 8.23 13.77
C ASP A 130 15.23 8.19 12.63
N LEU A 131 15.74 7.00 12.29
CA LEU A 131 16.65 6.79 11.17
C LEU A 131 15.95 6.97 9.83
N LEU A 132 14.84 6.26 9.63
CA LEU A 132 14.20 6.07 8.31
C LEU A 132 13.10 7.09 8.00
N GLY A 133 12.60 7.78 9.02
CA GLY A 133 11.40 8.60 8.95
C GLY A 133 10.12 7.81 9.21
N ASN A 134 9.00 8.34 8.72
CA ASN A 134 7.69 7.73 8.94
C ASN A 134 7.53 6.46 8.10
N PRO A 135 7.04 5.37 8.70
CA PRO A 135 6.66 4.20 7.94
C PRO A 135 5.44 4.50 7.07
N SER A 136 5.38 3.85 5.92
CA SER A 136 4.27 3.96 4.99
C SER A 136 3.20 2.89 5.20
N GLY A 137 3.41 1.93 6.10
CA GLY A 137 2.44 0.89 6.41
C GLY A 137 2.69 0.15 7.71
N GLU A 138 1.79 -0.78 7.99
CA GLU A 138 1.86 -1.70 9.13
C GLU A 138 1.39 -3.08 8.72
N TYR A 139 2.14 -4.11 9.14
CA TYR A 139 1.81 -5.52 8.93
C TYR A 139 1.73 -6.27 10.26
N GLN A 140 0.92 -7.32 10.27
CA GLN A 140 0.93 -8.37 11.29
C GLN A 140 0.86 -9.74 10.59
N TYR A 141 0.94 -10.82 11.37
CA TYR A 141 0.78 -12.16 10.82
C TYR A 141 -0.53 -12.29 10.02
N PRO A 142 -0.51 -12.98 8.85
CA PRO A 142 0.59 -13.79 8.28
C PRO A 142 1.50 -13.05 7.29
N LEU A 143 1.44 -11.71 7.19
CA LEU A 143 2.36 -10.97 6.30
C LEU A 143 3.79 -10.99 6.84
N ILE A 144 3.94 -11.06 8.16
CA ILE A 144 5.18 -11.38 8.87
C ILE A 144 5.08 -12.77 9.51
N SER A 145 6.23 -13.37 9.80
CA SER A 145 6.29 -14.78 10.22
C SER A 145 5.84 -15.02 11.67
N ASN A 146 6.06 -14.06 12.58
CA ASN A 146 5.73 -14.23 13.99
C ASN A 146 4.32 -13.66 14.34
N PRO A 147 3.37 -14.49 14.82
CA PRO A 147 2.02 -14.05 15.21
C PRO A 147 1.95 -13.08 16.39
N SER A 148 2.97 -13.01 17.23
CA SER A 148 3.00 -12.13 18.41
C SER A 148 3.64 -10.78 18.15
N GLU A 149 4.14 -10.57 16.93
CA GLU A 149 4.85 -9.36 16.53
C GLU A 149 4.00 -8.46 15.64
N LYS A 150 4.50 -7.25 15.45
CA LYS A 150 4.01 -6.30 14.45
C LYS A 150 5.19 -5.86 13.60
N ALA A 151 4.90 -5.26 12.45
CA ALA A 151 5.93 -4.63 11.65
C ALA A 151 5.52 -3.25 11.16
N LYS A 152 6.51 -2.37 11.09
CA LYS A 152 6.43 -1.13 10.32
C LYS A 152 6.95 -1.41 8.91
N VAL A 153 6.24 -0.88 7.92
CA VAL A 153 6.56 -1.05 6.50
C VAL A 153 6.99 0.27 5.93
N TYR A 154 8.09 0.28 5.19
CA TYR A 154 8.52 1.40 4.39
C TYR A 154 8.54 0.94 2.95
N MET A 155 7.73 1.55 2.11
CA MET A 155 7.58 1.12 0.73
C MET A 155 7.56 2.33 -0.19
N TYR A 156 8.36 2.25 -1.25
CA TYR A 156 8.41 3.26 -2.29
C TYR A 156 8.33 2.59 -3.66
N SER A 157 7.61 3.22 -4.58
CA SER A 157 7.53 2.80 -5.98
C SER A 157 7.55 4.04 -6.86
N GLN A 158 8.32 3.97 -7.95
CA GLN A 158 8.37 4.99 -8.97
C GLN A 158 8.31 4.36 -10.37
N THR A 159 7.75 5.12 -11.31
CA THR A 159 7.74 4.80 -12.73
C THR A 159 8.22 6.00 -13.51
N SER A 160 9.12 5.80 -14.47
CA SER A 160 9.64 6.87 -15.32
C SER A 160 8.52 7.57 -16.11
N LYS A 161 8.67 8.87 -16.40
CA LYS A 161 7.82 9.59 -17.37
C LYS A 161 8.08 9.19 -18.83
N ALA A 162 9.13 8.40 -19.09
CA ALA A 162 9.51 8.01 -20.45
C ALA A 162 8.41 7.16 -21.11
N ILE A 163 7.97 7.59 -22.30
CA ILE A 163 6.91 6.91 -23.06
C ILE A 163 7.45 5.72 -23.85
N PHE A 164 8.68 5.81 -24.36
CA PHE A 164 9.22 4.83 -25.30
C PHE A 164 9.96 3.66 -24.65
N GLN A 165 10.33 3.76 -23.38
CA GLN A 165 10.94 2.67 -22.58
C GLN A 165 10.64 2.93 -21.10
N PRO A 166 9.41 2.66 -20.63
CA PRO A 166 9.08 2.89 -19.23
C PRO A 166 9.90 1.96 -18.35
N SER A 167 10.52 2.52 -17.31
CA SER A 167 11.17 1.77 -16.25
C SER A 167 10.45 2.01 -14.93
N SER A 168 10.49 1.00 -14.06
CA SER A 168 9.99 1.08 -12.70
C SER A 168 11.08 0.71 -11.71
N TYR A 169 10.93 1.23 -10.50
CA TYR A 169 11.74 0.84 -9.35
C TYR A 169 10.83 0.75 -8.13
N GLN A 170 11.04 -0.29 -7.34
CA GLN A 170 10.35 -0.51 -6.09
C GLN A 170 11.35 -0.93 -5.03
N LYS A 171 11.15 -0.43 -3.82
CA LYS A 171 11.84 -0.93 -2.63
C LYS A 171 10.85 -1.07 -1.49
N ILE A 172 11.07 -2.09 -0.69
CA ILE A 172 10.29 -2.37 0.51
C ILE A 172 11.24 -2.76 1.64
N LEU A 173 10.97 -2.21 2.81
CA LEU A 173 11.57 -2.60 4.08
C LEU A 173 10.44 -2.96 5.04
N ILE A 174 10.55 -4.14 5.65
CA ILE A 174 9.65 -4.59 6.70
C ILE A 174 10.49 -4.74 7.97
N VAL A 175 10.18 -3.95 8.99
CA VAL A 175 10.85 -3.97 10.29
C VAL A 175 9.90 -4.57 11.31
N SER A 176 10.09 -5.86 11.62
CA SER A 176 9.32 -6.57 12.64
C SER A 176 9.87 -6.27 14.03
N TYR A 177 8.98 -6.17 15.02
CA TYR A 177 9.34 -5.87 16.39
C TYR A 177 8.41 -6.56 17.40
N ASN A 178 8.96 -6.85 18.57
CA ASN A 178 8.25 -7.50 19.67
C ASN A 178 7.40 -6.51 20.49
N THR A 179 6.74 -7.01 21.54
CA THR A 179 5.89 -6.20 22.42
C THR A 179 6.63 -5.12 23.20
N ASP A 180 7.94 -5.30 23.41
CA ASP A 180 8.81 -4.32 24.08
C ASP A 180 9.31 -3.24 23.11
N GLY A 181 8.92 -3.31 21.84
CA GLY A 181 9.33 -2.37 20.80
C GLY A 181 10.73 -2.62 20.26
N ILE A 182 11.35 -3.77 20.53
CA ILE A 182 12.67 -4.12 20.01
C ILE A 182 12.54 -4.81 18.65
N VAL A 183 13.33 -4.36 17.68
CA VAL A 183 13.37 -4.94 16.33
C VAL A 183 13.86 -6.38 16.42
N THR A 184 13.09 -7.31 15.88
CA THR A 184 13.37 -8.75 15.88
C THR A 184 13.79 -9.26 14.52
N HIS A 185 13.35 -8.60 13.45
CA HIS A 185 13.67 -9.01 12.09
C HIS A 185 13.57 -7.85 11.09
N VAL A 186 14.48 -7.80 10.14
CA VAL A 186 14.52 -6.83 9.04
C VAL A 186 14.51 -7.56 7.69
N GLU A 187 13.48 -7.32 6.88
CA GLU A 187 13.38 -7.81 5.50
C GLU A 187 13.47 -6.61 4.55
N PHE A 188 14.54 -6.51 3.76
CA PHE A 188 14.71 -5.48 2.73
C PHE A 188 14.77 -6.12 1.35
N ALA A 189 14.03 -5.56 0.40
CA ALA A 189 14.07 -5.96 -0.99
C ALA A 189 13.91 -4.76 -1.92
N GLU A 190 14.57 -4.83 -3.07
CA GLU A 190 14.40 -3.88 -4.16
C GLU A 190 14.32 -4.59 -5.50
N ILE A 191 13.62 -3.97 -6.44
CA ILE A 191 13.45 -4.49 -7.79
C ILE A 191 13.35 -3.33 -8.79
N GLY A 192 13.87 -3.55 -9.99
CA GLY A 192 13.85 -2.57 -11.06
C GLY A 192 15.05 -1.61 -11.05
N ASN A 193 14.92 -0.50 -11.77
CA ASN A 193 16.04 0.42 -12.03
C ASN A 193 15.84 1.74 -11.28
N LYS A 194 16.61 1.94 -10.20
CA LYS A 194 16.55 3.16 -9.37
C LYS A 194 16.80 4.44 -10.16
N HIS A 195 17.70 4.38 -11.13
CA HIS A 195 18.02 5.49 -12.04
C HIS A 195 17.12 5.42 -13.27
N LEU A 196 16.17 6.35 -13.37
CA LEU A 196 15.18 6.40 -14.44
C LEU A 196 15.64 7.33 -15.57
N ASN A 197 16.92 7.28 -15.99
CA ASN A 197 17.36 7.92 -17.22
C ASN A 197 18.58 7.23 -17.83
N GLY A 198 18.52 7.04 -19.14
CA GLY A 198 19.63 6.56 -19.98
C GLY A 198 20.74 7.59 -20.09
N GLN A 199 21.62 7.61 -19.10
CA GLN A 199 22.96 8.15 -19.25
C GLN A 199 23.91 6.97 -19.55
N GLN A 200 24.12 6.71 -20.84
CA GLN A 200 25.42 6.27 -21.33
C GLN A 200 26.30 7.49 -21.55
#